data_AF-A0A3M6H4W8-F1
#
_entry.id   AF-A0A3M6H4W8-F1
#
_cell.length_a   1.000
_cell.length_b   1.000
_cell.length_c   1.000
_cell.angle_alpha   90.00
_cell.angle_beta   90.00
_cell.angle_gamma   90.00
#
_symmetry.space_group_name_H-M   'P 1'
#
loop_
_entity.id
_entity.type
_entity.pdbx_description
1 polymer ?
#
loop_
_entity_poly.entity_id
_entity_poly.type
_entity_poly.pdbx_seq_one_letter_code
_entity_poly.pdbx_strand_id
1 'polypeptide(L)'
;MLATDTAPTRLEQAKRKLLDLLQKRSDAQTAIVVYAGSAHTLVPLSDDLVTSHNLLEAIRPSIMPMTGQRADLAVQKALHLLKQGALGQGRILLITSSLSEQERQGIRAALR
;
A
#
# COMPACT_ATOMS: atom_id res chain seq x y z
N MET A 1 7.13 -2.84 10.56
CA MET A 1 5.65 -2.94 10.64
C MET A 1 5.17 -3.82 11.80
N LEU A 2 5.82 -4.97 12.07
CA LEU A 2 5.53 -5.86 13.21
C LEU A 2 6.13 -5.41 14.57
N ALA A 3 6.80 -4.25 14.63
CA ALA A 3 7.39 -3.77 15.86
C ALA A 3 6.28 -3.47 16.90
N THR A 4 6.39 -4.08 18.08
CA THR A 4 5.44 -4.00 19.20
C THR A 4 5.75 -2.84 20.16
N ASP A 5 6.64 -1.92 19.78
CA ASP A 5 7.12 -0.82 20.63
C ASP A 5 6.00 0.08 21.19
N THR A 6 4.83 0.07 20.57
CA THR A 6 3.60 0.71 21.05
C THR A 6 2.38 -0.13 20.64
N ALA A 7 1.47 -0.39 21.56
CA ALA A 7 0.14 -0.89 21.24
C ALA A 7 -0.75 0.24 20.67
N PRO A 8 -1.61 -0.02 19.66
CA PRO A 8 -1.61 -1.19 18.77
C PRO A 8 -0.44 -1.12 17.78
N THR A 9 -0.05 -2.25 17.19
CA THR A 9 1.12 -2.36 16.28
C THR A 9 1.10 -1.29 15.18
N ARG A 10 2.27 -0.91 14.66
CA ARG A 10 2.37 0.11 13.61
C ARG A 10 1.52 -0.22 12.36
N LEU A 11 1.34 -1.50 12.04
CA LEU A 11 0.46 -1.94 10.97
C LEU A 11 -1.01 -1.62 11.26
N GLU A 12 -1.49 -1.89 12.47
CA GLU A 12 -2.87 -1.59 12.87
C GLU A 12 -3.14 -0.08 12.87
N GLN A 13 -2.16 0.73 13.30
CA GLN A 13 -2.25 2.18 13.17
C GLN A 13 -2.32 2.64 11.71
N ALA A 14 -1.53 2.01 10.82
CA ALA A 14 -1.56 2.31 9.39
C ALA A 14 -2.90 1.93 8.75
N LYS A 15 -3.46 0.76 9.09
CA LYS A 15 -4.80 0.32 8.64
C LYS A 15 -5.87 1.33 9.03
N ARG A 16 -5.92 1.71 10.31
CA ARG A 16 -6.89 2.70 10.81
C ARG A 16 -6.79 4.03 10.05
N LYS A 17 -5.58 4.58 9.92
CA LYS A 17 -5.35 5.81 9.14
C LYS A 17 -5.79 5.69 7.69
N LEU A 18 -5.56 4.52 7.08
CA LEU A 18 -5.94 4.28 5.70
C LEU A 18 -7.47 4.18 5.55
N LEU A 19 -8.15 3.51 6.47
CA LEU A 19 -9.62 3.47 6.52
C LEU A 19 -10.23 4.86 6.69
N ASP A 20 -9.69 5.67 7.61
CA ASP A 20 -10.13 7.06 7.79
C ASP A 20 -9.95 7.89 6.51
N LEU A 21 -8.86 7.65 5.78
CA LEU A 21 -8.58 8.33 4.50
C LEU A 21 -9.54 7.87 3.40
N LEU A 22 -9.84 6.58 3.31
CA LEU A 22 -10.79 6.03 2.34
C LEU A 22 -12.20 6.57 2.58
N GLN A 23 -12.64 6.62 3.84
CA GLN A 23 -13.96 7.17 4.19
C GLN A 23 -14.11 8.65 3.79
N LYS A 24 -13.04 9.45 3.93
CA LYS A 24 -13.04 10.86 3.50
C LYS A 24 -12.97 11.04 1.99
N ARG A 25 -12.68 9.97 1.24
CA ARG A 25 -12.48 9.98 -0.21
C ARG A 25 -13.40 9.00 -0.92
N SER A 26 -14.64 8.86 -0.43
CA SER A 26 -15.63 7.89 -0.92
C SER A 26 -15.85 7.94 -2.44
N ASP A 27 -15.66 9.10 -3.05
CA ASP A 27 -15.96 9.31 -4.48
C ASP A 27 -14.73 9.11 -5.38
N ALA A 28 -13.58 8.68 -4.81
CA ALA A 28 -12.34 8.51 -5.54
C ALA A 28 -11.93 7.03 -5.58
N GLN A 29 -11.73 6.51 -6.79
CA GLN A 29 -11.18 5.18 -6.98
C GLN A 29 -9.81 5.06 -6.32
N THR A 30 -9.64 4.02 -5.50
CA THR A 30 -8.42 3.77 -4.75
C THR A 30 -8.00 2.32 -4.95
N ALA A 31 -6.73 2.13 -5.27
CA ALA A 31 -6.10 0.81 -5.25
C ALA A 31 -5.19 0.70 -4.01
N ILE A 32 -5.07 -0.50 -3.47
CA ILE A 32 -4.25 -0.77 -2.30
C ILE A 32 -3.23 -1.85 -2.65
N VAL A 33 -1.95 -1.52 -2.48
CA VAL A 33 -0.83 -2.43 -2.65
C VAL A 33 -0.19 -2.68 -1.30
N VAL A 34 0.05 -3.94 -0.98
CA VAL A 34 0.78 -4.38 0.21
C VAL A 34 2.14 -4.91 -0.20
N TYR A 35 3.15 -4.71 0.65
CA TYR A 35 4.50 -5.13 0.32
C TYR A 35 5.32 -5.56 1.54
N ALA A 36 6.30 -6.41 1.26
CA ALA A 36 7.35 -6.88 2.15
C ALA A 36 8.60 -7.16 1.30
N GLY A 37 9.04 -8.42 1.17
CA GLY A 37 10.06 -8.81 0.18
C GLY A 37 9.52 -8.88 -1.26
N SER A 38 8.20 -8.87 -1.43
CA SER A 38 7.48 -8.76 -2.70
C SER A 38 6.30 -7.78 -2.58
N ALA A 39 5.68 -7.39 -3.69
CA ALA A 39 4.55 -6.46 -3.71
C ALA A 39 3.32 -7.07 -4.38
N HIS A 40 2.16 -6.94 -3.74
CA HIS A 40 0.90 -7.57 -4.17
C HIS A 40 -0.25 -6.58 -4.12
N THR A 41 -1.17 -6.72 -5.08
CA THR A 41 -2.39 -5.91 -5.12
C THR A 41 -3.37 -6.52 -4.14
N LEU A 42 -3.73 -5.77 -3.10
CA LEU A 42 -4.76 -6.17 -2.14
C LEU A 42 -6.14 -5.78 -2.68
N VAL A 43 -6.25 -4.52 -3.13
CA VAL A 43 -7.48 -3.97 -3.70
C VAL A 43 -7.14 -3.39 -5.07
N PRO A 44 -7.78 -3.83 -6.17
CA PRO A 44 -7.63 -3.18 -7.47
C PRO A 44 -8.23 -1.77 -7.42
N LEU A 45 -8.05 -0.98 -8.49
CA LEU A 45 -8.60 0.37 -8.54
C LEU A 45 -10.14 0.30 -8.51
N SER A 46 -10.74 0.72 -7.39
CA SER A 46 -12.18 0.65 -7.13
C SER A 46 -12.61 1.72 -6.12
N ASP A 47 -13.88 2.10 -6.15
CA ASP A 47 -14.58 2.96 -5.19
C ASP A 47 -15.41 2.15 -4.17
N ASP A 48 -15.38 0.81 -4.23
CA ASP A 48 -16.05 -0.05 -3.27
C ASP A 48 -15.33 -0.05 -1.91
N LEU A 49 -15.76 0.86 -1.05
CA LEU A 49 -15.26 1.01 0.31
C LEU A 49 -15.49 -0.23 1.18
N VAL A 50 -16.60 -0.95 0.98
CA VAL A 50 -16.96 -2.12 1.80
C VAL A 50 -15.99 -3.25 1.51
N THR A 51 -15.76 -3.55 0.23
CA THR A 51 -14.79 -4.56 -0.19
C THR A 51 -13.38 -4.16 0.24
N SER A 52 -13.01 -2.89 0.09
CA SER A 52 -11.70 -2.39 0.52
C SER A 52 -11.47 -2.57 2.03
N HIS A 53 -12.49 -2.27 2.84
CA HIS A 53 -12.46 -2.42 4.29
C HIS A 53 -12.27 -3.89 4.68
N ASN A 54 -13.08 -4.80 4.15
CA ASN A 54 -13.00 -6.23 4.46
C ASN A 54 -11.62 -6.82 4.15
N LEU A 55 -11.03 -6.44 3.01
CA LEU A 55 -9.71 -6.91 2.61
C LEU A 55 -8.59 -6.33 3.49
N LEU A 56 -8.71 -5.06 3.91
CA LEU A 56 -7.77 -4.42 4.84
C LEU A 56 -7.81 -5.01 6.24
N GLU A 57 -8.97 -5.44 6.73
CA GLU A 57 -9.06 -6.10 8.04
C GLU A 57 -8.42 -7.49 8.00
N ALA A 58 -8.59 -8.21 6.89
CA ALA A 58 -8.04 -9.56 6.70
C ALA A 58 -6.50 -9.58 6.57
N ILE A 59 -5.85 -8.47 6.19
CA ILE A 59 -4.40 -8.48 5.94
C ILE A 59 -3.60 -8.70 7.24
N ARG A 60 -2.71 -9.69 7.20
CA ARG A 60 -1.76 -10.00 8.28
C ARG A 60 -0.36 -10.18 7.67
N PRO A 61 0.73 -9.81 8.36
CA PRO A 61 2.08 -9.96 7.81
C PRO A 61 2.43 -11.38 7.37
N SER A 62 1.84 -12.39 8.01
CA SER A 62 2.00 -13.81 7.67
C SER A 62 1.47 -14.20 6.29
N ILE A 63 0.62 -13.38 5.66
CA ILE A 63 0.12 -13.65 4.29
C ILE A 63 1.15 -13.32 3.21
N MET A 64 2.20 -12.55 3.55
CA MET A 64 3.21 -12.14 2.59
C MET A 64 4.18 -13.29 2.31
N PRO A 65 4.39 -13.67 1.04
CA PRO A 65 5.18 -14.87 0.71
C PRO A 65 6.68 -14.67 0.89
N MET A 66 7.15 -13.42 0.88
CA MET A 66 8.56 -13.07 1.02
C MET A 66 8.73 -12.02 2.11
N THR A 67 9.58 -12.32 3.08
CA THR A 67 10.03 -11.35 4.09
C THR A 67 11.01 -10.37 3.47
N GLY A 68 11.04 -9.13 3.97
CA GLY A 68 11.94 -8.07 3.50
C GLY A 68 11.24 -6.73 3.38
N GLN A 69 11.92 -5.77 2.76
CA GLN A 69 11.40 -4.43 2.47
C GLN A 69 11.75 -4.06 1.03
N ARG A 70 10.73 -4.04 0.17
CA ARG A 70 10.81 -3.72 -1.25
C ARG A 70 9.74 -2.71 -1.62
N ALA A 71 9.82 -1.52 -1.01
CA ALA A 71 8.90 -0.42 -1.30
C ALA A 71 8.99 0.03 -2.78
N ASP A 72 10.15 -0.14 -3.41
CA ASP A 72 10.35 0.08 -4.85
C ASP A 72 9.40 -0.76 -5.71
N LEU A 73 9.25 -2.05 -5.40
CA LEU A 73 8.32 -2.94 -6.11
C LEU A 73 6.86 -2.52 -5.88
N ALA A 74 6.54 -2.04 -4.68
CA ALA A 74 5.20 -1.54 -4.36
C ALA A 74 4.84 -0.32 -5.21
N VAL A 75 5.77 0.63 -5.36
CA VAL A 75 5.57 1.82 -6.19
C VAL A 75 5.43 1.44 -7.67
N GLN A 76 6.27 0.53 -8.17
CA GLN A 76 6.12 0.02 -9.55
C GLN A 76 4.74 -0.62 -9.79
N LYS A 77 4.26 -1.44 -8.85
CA LYS A 77 2.93 -2.05 -8.94
C LYS A 77 1.82 -0.99 -8.91
N ALA A 78 1.94 0.02 -8.05
CA ALA A 78 0.98 1.12 -7.97
C ALA A 78 0.93 1.93 -9.28
N LEU A 79 2.09 2.23 -9.88
CA LEU A 79 2.16 2.89 -11.19
C LEU A 79 1.50 2.06 -12.30
N HIS A 80 1.69 0.74 -12.27
CA HIS A 80 1.05 -0.16 -13.23
C HIS A 80 -0.48 -0.13 -13.10
N LEU A 81 -1.00 -0.16 -11.86
CA LEU A 81 -2.44 -0.06 -11.61
C LEU A 81 -3.02 1.28 -12.07
N LEU A 82 -2.31 2.39 -11.85
CA LEU A 82 -2.71 3.70 -12.37
C LEU A 82 -2.73 3.73 -13.89
N LYS A 83 -1.74 3.13 -14.56
CA LYS A 83 -1.72 3.02 -16.03
C LYS A 83 -2.89 2.19 -16.57
N GLN A 84 -3.28 1.13 -15.87
CA GLN A 84 -4.38 0.25 -16.29
C GLN A 84 -5.77 0.84 -16.03
N GLY A 85 -5.98 1.51 -14.89
CA GLY A 85 -7.32 1.93 -14.45
C GLY A 85 -7.58 3.44 -14.49
N ALA A 86 -6.54 4.27 -14.48
CA ALA A 86 -6.66 5.73 -14.36
C ALA A 86 -5.88 6.50 -15.44
N LEU A 87 -5.62 5.88 -16.59
CA LEU A 87 -4.84 6.47 -17.69
C LEU A 87 -3.46 6.98 -17.28
N GLY A 88 -2.87 6.39 -16.23
CA GLY A 88 -1.58 6.79 -15.66
C GLY A 88 -1.64 8.02 -14.76
N GLN A 89 -2.80 8.62 -14.53
CA GLN A 89 -2.98 9.77 -13.65
C GLN A 89 -3.37 9.32 -12.25
N GLY A 90 -2.74 9.91 -11.23
CA GLY A 90 -3.09 9.61 -9.85
C GLY A 90 -2.03 10.05 -8.86
N ARG A 91 -2.25 9.69 -7.61
CA ARG A 91 -1.35 9.99 -6.49
C ARG A 91 -1.03 8.69 -5.76
N ILE A 92 0.24 8.48 -5.46
CA ILE A 92 0.71 7.35 -4.66
C ILE A 92 0.97 7.85 -3.25
N LEU A 93 0.33 7.24 -2.27
CA LEU A 93 0.63 7.42 -0.85
C LEU A 93 1.38 6.19 -0.34
N LEU A 94 2.67 6.33 -0.06
CA LEU A 94 3.48 5.26 0.49
C LEU A 94 3.48 5.33 2.02
N ILE A 95 3.00 4.27 2.67
CA ILE A 95 3.05 4.13 4.13
C ILE A 95 4.11 3.10 4.49
N THR A 96 5.22 3.56 5.08
CA THR A 96 6.35 2.72 5.48
C THR A 96 6.94 3.18 6.81
N SER A 97 7.63 2.29 7.53
CA SER A 97 8.37 2.66 8.74
C SER A 97 9.73 3.29 8.44
N SER A 98 10.34 2.91 7.32
CA SER A 98 11.68 3.33 6.91
C SER A 98 11.84 3.09 5.42
N LEU A 99 12.79 3.79 4.79
CA LEU A 99 13.22 3.54 3.43
C LEU A 99 14.73 3.46 3.40
N SER A 100 15.25 2.32 2.97
CA SER A 100 16.66 2.14 2.64
C SER A 100 17.05 2.98 1.41
N GLU A 101 18.35 3.24 1.24
CA GLU A 101 18.85 3.97 0.08
C GLU A 101 18.54 3.23 -1.24
N GLN A 102 18.62 1.90 -1.23
CA GLN A 102 18.26 1.08 -2.38
C GLN A 102 16.79 1.26 -2.77
N GLU A 103 15.86 1.24 -1.81
CA GLU A 103 14.44 1.49 -2.07
C GLU A 103 14.20 2.91 -2.60
N ARG A 104 14.89 3.92 -2.03
CA ARG A 104 14.78 5.30 -2.50
C ARG A 104 15.23 5.44 -3.95
N GLN A 105 16.35 4.83 -4.32
CA GLN A 105 16.84 4.85 -5.69
C GLN A 105 15.89 4.13 -6.65
N GLY A 106 15.37 2.96 -6.25
CA GLY A 106 14.37 2.22 -7.04
C GLY A 106 13.09 3.01 -7.25
N ILE A 107 12.58 3.69 -6.22
CA ILE A 107 11.41 4.57 -6.31
C ILE A 107 11.68 5.75 -7.25
N ARG A 108 12.84 6.41 -7.13
CA ARG A 108 13.21 7.53 -8.01
C ARG A 108 13.35 7.10 -9.46
N ALA A 109 13.90 5.92 -9.72
CA ALA A 109 13.99 5.36 -11.07
C ALA A 109 12.61 5.04 -11.66
N ALA A 110 11.66 4.57 -10.83
CA ALA A 110 10.30 4.26 -11.27
C ALA A 110 9.44 5.50 -11.56
N LEU A 111 9.76 6.65 -10.96
CA LEU A 111 9.03 7.91 -11.10
C LEU A 111 9.61 8.87 -12.15
N ARG A 112 10.72 8.50 -12.79
CA ARG A 112 11.27 9.21 -13.95
C ARG A 112 10.53 8.81 -15.23
#